data_AF-A0A834JQS8-F1
#
_entry.id   AF-A0A834JQS8-F1
#
_cell.length_a   1.000
_cell.length_b   1.000
_cell.length_c   1.000
_cell.angle_alpha   90.00
_cell.angle_beta   90.00
_cell.angle_gamma   90.00
#
_symmetry.space_group_name_H-M   'P 1'
#
loop_
_entity.id
_entity.type
_entity.pdbx_description
1 polymer ?
#
loop_
_entity_poly.entity_id
_entity_poly.type
_entity_poly.pdbx_seq_one_letter_code
_entity_poly.pdbx_strand_id
1 'polypeptide(L)'
;MTETDKNNLKGFKSLWIHFNHENLDRHQLFFKKHWVKKQESDYPRGKTLFVLNIPPYATTDSLKNAFSRLCGEVTSIVFTTLVGFKTAYIVFNNESSLEKALKLPNDYVICLSTEQETYLTGLAKWCNEYNDSIQSENDIKKEINKYMSTYDQQIADRIAKEKAAKDMEQDGWVTITSRKKRGQFAPSRKESTISKIQNKEEQKNQKKQLLNFYTFQIRESKKQHLAELRKKFELDKKRLQELKKKRTFKPF
;
A
#
# COMPACT_ATOMS: atom_id res chain seq x y z
N MET A 1 -28.56 21.68 43.55
CA MET A 1 -29.18 21.96 42.23
C MET A 1 -28.41 23.12 41.64
N THR A 2 -27.55 23.02 40.63
CA THR A 2 -27.32 22.04 39.56
C THR A 2 -25.83 22.09 39.21
N GLU A 3 -25.08 21.01 39.43
CA GLU A 3 -23.72 20.83 38.90
C GLU A 3 -23.80 20.44 37.42
N THR A 4 -24.30 21.35 36.59
CA THR A 4 -24.37 21.14 35.14
C THR A 4 -23.20 21.86 34.48
N ASP A 5 -22.49 21.09 33.63
CA ASP A 5 -21.59 21.56 32.56
C ASP A 5 -20.09 21.74 32.86
N LYS A 6 -19.44 20.72 33.44
CA LYS A 6 -17.97 20.58 33.35
C LYS A 6 -17.45 19.73 32.19
N ASN A 7 -18.30 19.05 31.41
CA ASN A 7 -17.86 18.07 30.41
C ASN A 7 -18.26 18.42 28.96
N ASN A 8 -17.98 19.64 28.51
CA ASN A 8 -18.23 20.01 27.11
C ASN A 8 -17.06 19.58 26.19
N LEU A 9 -16.78 18.29 26.14
CA LEU A 9 -15.85 17.67 25.17
C LEU A 9 -16.56 17.59 23.81
N LYS A 10 -16.63 18.67 23.03
CA LYS A 10 -17.03 18.67 21.59
C LYS A 10 -18.20 17.71 21.20
N GLY A 11 -19.25 17.60 22.03
CA GLY A 11 -20.42 16.73 21.78
C GLY A 11 -20.27 15.25 22.14
N PHE A 12 -19.26 14.88 22.94
CA PHE A 12 -19.12 13.54 23.52
C PHE A 12 -19.87 13.44 24.85
N LYS A 13 -20.53 12.31 25.06
CA LYS A 13 -21.08 11.89 26.35
C LYS A 13 -20.10 10.97 27.06
N SER A 14 -20.14 10.97 28.39
CA SER A 14 -19.34 10.05 29.21
C SER A 14 -20.19 8.89 29.71
N LEU A 15 -19.53 7.77 29.96
CA LEU A 15 -20.11 6.54 30.49
C LEU A 15 -19.03 5.88 31.35
N TRP A 16 -19.40 5.28 32.47
CA TRP A 16 -18.47 4.50 33.28
C TRP A 16 -18.58 3.01 32.97
N ILE A 17 -17.45 2.31 33.01
CA ILE A 17 -17.41 0.85 32.91
C ILE A 17 -16.62 0.28 34.07
N HIS A 18 -17.00 -0.88 34.57
CA HIS A 18 -16.17 -1.71 35.44
C HIS A 18 -16.07 -3.11 34.86
N PHE A 19 -15.01 -3.83 35.22
CA PHE A 19 -14.79 -5.16 34.68
C PHE A 19 -15.76 -6.18 35.29
N ASN A 20 -15.71 -6.37 36.63
CA ASN A 20 -16.57 -7.29 37.39
C ASN A 20 -17.39 -6.50 38.41
N HIS A 21 -18.44 -7.12 38.98
CA HIS A 21 -19.17 -6.56 40.12
C HIS A 21 -18.32 -6.44 41.39
N GLU A 22 -17.31 -7.30 41.54
CA GLU A 22 -16.38 -7.27 42.68
C GLU A 22 -15.35 -6.14 42.59
N ASN A 23 -15.03 -5.70 41.36
CA ASN A 23 -14.03 -4.66 41.13
C ASN A 23 -14.67 -3.27 41.26
N LEU A 24 -14.16 -2.49 42.21
CA LEU A 24 -14.56 -1.10 42.42
C LEU A 24 -13.98 -0.13 41.38
N ASP A 25 -12.96 -0.58 40.63
CA ASP A 25 -12.29 0.23 39.63
C ASP A 25 -13.21 0.51 38.44
N ARG A 26 -13.41 1.81 38.20
CA ARG A 26 -14.22 2.31 37.09
C ARG A 26 -13.33 3.02 36.09
N HIS A 27 -13.62 2.80 34.82
CA HIS A 27 -12.97 3.46 33.71
C HIS A 27 -14.00 4.25 32.91
N GLN A 28 -13.64 5.47 32.50
CA GLN A 28 -14.57 6.35 31.80
C GLN A 28 -14.42 6.20 30.28
N LEU A 29 -15.51 5.86 29.60
CA LEU A 29 -15.63 5.88 28.16
C LEU A 29 -16.24 7.20 27.68
N PHE A 30 -15.85 7.62 26.49
CA PHE A 30 -16.46 8.78 25.82
C PHE A 30 -17.08 8.34 24.52
N PHE A 31 -18.35 8.67 24.29
CA PHE A 31 -19.07 8.21 23.11
C PHE A 31 -19.85 9.32 22.43
N LYS A 32 -20.06 9.18 21.12
CA LYS A 32 -20.91 10.06 20.32
C LYS A 32 -21.49 9.32 19.13
N LYS A 33 -22.53 9.89 18.53
CA LYS A 33 -23.04 9.42 17.24
C LYS A 33 -21.94 9.53 16.18
N HIS A 34 -21.71 8.46 15.44
CA HIS A 34 -20.80 8.50 14.30
C HIS A 34 -21.42 9.34 13.17
N TRP A 35 -20.62 10.22 12.59
CA TRP A 35 -21.05 11.08 11.48
C TRP A 35 -19.89 11.32 10.52
N VAL A 36 -20.06 10.91 9.26
CA VAL A 36 -19.11 11.13 8.16
C VAL A 36 -19.89 11.60 6.93
N LYS A 37 -19.30 12.52 6.16
CA LYS A 37 -19.92 13.07 4.94
C LYS A 37 -20.02 12.05 3.81
N LYS A 38 -19.02 11.18 3.67
CA LYS A 38 -18.98 10.06 2.71
C LYS A 38 -19.35 8.79 3.45
N GLN A 39 -20.44 8.15 3.04
CA GLN A 39 -20.94 6.96 3.72
C GLN A 39 -20.12 5.73 3.32
N GLU A 40 -19.67 4.98 4.31
CA GLU A 40 -19.05 3.67 4.14
C GLU A 40 -20.11 2.60 4.45
N SER A 41 -20.10 1.48 3.70
CA SER A 41 -21.03 0.36 3.91
C SER A 41 -20.92 -0.22 5.32
N ASP A 42 -19.70 -0.20 5.86
CA ASP A 42 -19.35 -0.87 7.11
C ASP A 42 -19.82 -0.08 8.34
N TYR A 43 -20.11 1.22 8.16
CA TYR A 43 -20.55 2.13 9.23
C TYR A 43 -21.84 2.86 8.84
N PRO A 44 -23.00 2.17 8.89
CA PRO A 44 -24.26 2.74 8.48
C PRO A 44 -24.66 3.96 9.33
N ARG A 45 -25.03 5.06 8.63
CA ARG A 45 -25.47 6.30 9.26
C ARG A 45 -26.70 6.03 10.13
N GLY A 46 -26.70 6.57 11.36
CA GLY A 46 -27.83 6.40 12.29
C GLY A 46 -27.82 5.10 13.09
N LYS A 47 -26.90 4.19 12.80
CA LYS A 47 -26.73 2.92 13.54
C LYS A 47 -25.36 2.77 14.20
N THR A 48 -24.39 3.58 13.81
CA THR A 48 -23.03 3.50 14.35
C THR A 48 -22.79 4.47 15.51
N LEU A 49 -22.27 3.94 16.61
CA LEU A 49 -21.76 4.68 17.76
C LEU A 49 -20.23 4.70 17.72
N PHE A 50 -19.66 5.88 17.91
CA PHE A 50 -18.22 6.06 18.03
C PHE A 50 -17.84 6.18 19.50
N VAL A 51 -16.95 5.31 19.96
CA VAL A 51 -16.51 5.21 21.36
C VAL A 51 -15.00 5.37 21.45
N LEU A 52 -14.56 6.16 22.42
CA LEU A 52 -13.18 6.47 22.74
C LEU A 52 -12.81 5.94 24.13
N ASN A 53 -11.50 5.86 24.36
CA ASN A 53 -10.91 5.49 25.64
C ASN A 53 -11.29 4.08 26.09
N ILE A 54 -11.40 3.12 25.18
CA ILE A 54 -11.72 1.74 25.55
C ILE A 54 -10.47 1.10 26.14
N PRO A 55 -10.56 0.52 27.35
CA PRO A 55 -9.40 -0.06 28.01
C PRO A 55 -8.93 -1.33 27.28
N PRO A 56 -7.64 -1.66 27.38
CA PRO A 56 -7.04 -2.80 26.67
C PRO A 56 -7.61 -4.16 27.10
N TYR A 57 -8.18 -4.25 28.32
CA TYR A 57 -8.82 -5.45 28.83
C TYR A 57 -10.23 -5.70 28.25
N ALA A 58 -10.87 -4.69 27.64
CA ALA A 58 -12.18 -4.85 27.02
C ALA A 58 -12.04 -5.54 25.64
N THR A 59 -12.58 -6.75 25.53
CA THR A 59 -12.65 -7.52 24.27
C THR A 59 -13.86 -7.08 23.43
N THR A 60 -13.85 -7.43 22.14
CA THR A 60 -15.01 -7.19 21.25
C THR A 60 -16.27 -7.82 21.81
N ASP A 61 -16.17 -9.04 22.32
CA ASP A 61 -17.32 -9.80 22.82
C ASP A 61 -17.87 -9.19 24.11
N SER A 62 -16.99 -8.77 25.03
CA SER A 62 -17.41 -8.09 26.27
C SER A 62 -18.19 -6.81 26.01
N LEU A 63 -17.74 -5.99 25.07
CA LEU A 63 -18.47 -4.78 24.69
C LEU A 63 -19.76 -5.12 23.94
N LYS A 64 -19.72 -6.12 23.04
CA LYS A 64 -20.89 -6.52 22.27
C LYS A 64 -22.03 -6.95 23.19
N ASN A 65 -21.75 -7.78 24.16
CA ASN A 65 -22.76 -8.28 25.09
C ASN A 65 -23.23 -7.19 26.06
N ALA A 66 -22.30 -6.39 26.58
CA ALA A 66 -22.63 -5.27 27.46
C ALA A 66 -23.57 -4.24 26.78
N PHE A 67 -23.27 -3.82 25.55
CA PHE A 67 -24.12 -2.90 24.80
C PHE A 67 -25.42 -3.56 24.31
N SER A 68 -25.39 -4.87 23.99
CA SER A 68 -26.58 -5.61 23.59
C SER A 68 -27.63 -5.68 24.70
N ARG A 69 -27.19 -5.90 25.95
CA ARG A 69 -28.06 -5.93 27.13
C ARG A 69 -28.74 -4.59 27.41
N LEU A 70 -28.06 -3.48 27.15
CA LEU A 70 -28.50 -2.15 27.54
C LEU A 70 -29.33 -1.44 26.47
N CYS A 71 -28.86 -1.49 25.24
CA CYS A 71 -29.36 -0.65 24.16
C CYS A 71 -30.11 -1.47 23.11
N GLY A 72 -29.71 -2.72 22.90
CA GLY A 72 -30.25 -3.65 21.92
C GLY A 72 -29.15 -4.26 21.04
N GLU A 73 -29.54 -5.21 20.21
CA GLU A 73 -28.63 -6.08 19.43
C GLU A 73 -27.55 -5.30 18.65
N VAL A 74 -26.30 -5.70 18.88
CA VAL A 74 -25.10 -5.17 18.21
C VAL A 74 -24.69 -6.10 17.06
N THR A 75 -24.57 -5.55 15.85
CA THR A 75 -24.16 -6.29 14.64
C THR A 75 -22.66 -6.54 14.63
N SER A 76 -21.85 -5.50 14.82
CA SER A 76 -20.40 -5.59 14.77
C SER A 76 -19.72 -4.52 15.63
N ILE A 77 -18.51 -4.84 16.11
CA ILE A 77 -17.63 -3.91 16.80
C ILE A 77 -16.27 -3.94 16.12
N VAL A 78 -15.79 -2.78 15.69
CA VAL A 78 -14.49 -2.64 15.03
C VAL A 78 -13.58 -1.75 15.85
N PHE A 79 -12.45 -2.28 16.30
CA PHE A 79 -11.39 -1.49 16.94
C PHE A 79 -10.48 -0.86 15.89
N THR A 80 -10.22 0.44 16.00
CA THR A 80 -9.28 1.15 15.11
C THR A 80 -7.86 1.08 15.64
N THR A 81 -7.68 1.31 16.95
CA THR A 81 -6.36 1.32 17.58
C THR A 81 -6.05 -0.07 18.13
N LEU A 82 -4.87 -0.60 17.79
CA LEU A 82 -4.44 -1.94 18.22
C LEU A 82 -3.70 -1.93 19.56
N VAL A 83 -3.03 -0.82 19.92
CA VAL A 83 -2.17 -0.72 21.10
C VAL A 83 -2.69 0.35 22.07
N GLY A 84 -2.71 0.02 23.36
CA GLY A 84 -3.16 0.92 24.42
C GLY A 84 -4.68 1.08 24.49
N PHE A 85 -5.13 2.31 24.80
CA PHE A 85 -6.55 2.64 24.82
C PHE A 85 -7.11 2.69 23.40
N LYS A 86 -8.14 1.88 23.17
CA LYS A 86 -8.72 1.66 21.86
C LYS A 86 -9.83 2.65 21.56
N THR A 87 -10.06 2.89 20.28
CA THR A 87 -11.28 3.52 19.78
C THR A 87 -12.09 2.47 19.04
N ALA A 88 -13.40 2.47 19.22
CA ALA A 88 -14.29 1.52 18.56
C ALA A 88 -15.43 2.18 17.81
N TYR A 89 -15.83 1.51 16.74
CA TYR A 89 -17.12 1.71 16.08
C TYR A 89 -18.02 0.55 16.46
N ILE A 90 -19.15 0.86 17.10
CA ILE A 90 -20.17 -0.11 17.49
C ILE A 90 -21.35 0.08 16.54
N VAL A 91 -21.67 -0.93 15.74
CA VAL A 91 -22.78 -0.90 14.79
C VAL A 91 -23.96 -1.66 15.39
N PHE A 92 -25.06 -0.97 15.64
CA PHE A 92 -26.30 -1.58 16.11
C PHE A 92 -27.13 -2.09 14.93
N ASN A 93 -27.95 -3.11 15.19
CA ASN A 93 -28.90 -3.61 14.20
C ASN A 93 -29.99 -2.56 13.89
N ASN A 94 -30.50 -1.91 14.95
CA ASN A 94 -31.61 -0.95 14.90
C ASN A 94 -31.16 0.48 15.24
N GLU A 95 -31.76 1.49 14.61
CA GLU A 95 -31.52 2.90 14.92
C GLU A 95 -32.01 3.28 16.31
N SER A 96 -33.12 2.66 16.77
CA SER A 96 -33.65 2.83 18.12
C SER A 96 -32.64 2.43 19.20
N SER A 97 -31.77 1.44 18.92
CA SER A 97 -30.71 1.03 19.83
C SER A 97 -29.65 2.12 19.98
N LEU A 98 -29.31 2.82 18.89
CA LEU A 98 -28.40 3.96 18.95
C LEU A 98 -29.00 5.11 19.77
N GLU A 99 -30.29 5.40 19.57
CA GLU A 99 -30.96 6.44 20.36
C GLU A 99 -30.99 6.11 21.85
N LYS A 100 -31.23 4.84 22.21
CA LYS A 100 -31.15 4.37 23.60
C LYS A 100 -29.76 4.55 24.16
N ALA A 101 -28.72 4.17 23.42
CA ALA A 101 -27.33 4.38 23.82
C ALA A 101 -27.00 5.85 24.05
N LEU A 102 -27.51 6.75 23.20
CA LEU A 102 -27.33 8.19 23.35
C LEU A 102 -28.16 8.78 24.49
N LYS A 103 -29.27 8.15 24.91
CA LYS A 103 -30.12 8.59 26.03
C LYS A 103 -29.60 8.15 27.40
N LEU A 104 -28.56 7.31 27.46
CA LEU A 104 -27.96 6.87 28.72
C LEU A 104 -27.44 8.06 29.54
N PRO A 105 -27.60 8.05 30.87
CA PRO A 105 -27.07 9.09 31.74
C PRO A 105 -25.55 9.03 31.82
N ASN A 106 -24.92 10.19 32.04
CA ASN A 106 -23.46 10.31 32.01
C ASN A 106 -22.74 9.52 33.13
N ASP A 107 -23.45 9.24 34.23
CA ASP A 107 -22.96 8.49 35.38
C ASP A 107 -23.40 7.01 35.37
N TYR A 108 -24.00 6.54 34.28
CA TYR A 108 -24.34 5.13 34.16
C TYR A 108 -23.07 4.27 34.20
N VAL A 109 -23.12 3.16 34.94
CA VAL A 109 -22.00 2.24 35.06
C VAL A 109 -22.35 0.91 34.39
N ILE A 110 -21.55 0.50 33.42
CA ILE A 110 -21.71 -0.76 32.70
C ILE A 110 -20.75 -1.81 33.24
N CYS A 111 -21.30 -2.97 33.57
CA CYS A 111 -20.53 -4.17 33.91
C CYS A 111 -20.17 -4.95 32.64
N LEU A 112 -18.87 -5.20 32.42
CA LEU A 112 -18.38 -5.94 31.24
C LEU A 112 -18.46 -7.46 31.43
N SER A 113 -18.08 -7.98 32.59
CA SER A 113 -18.05 -9.41 32.89
C SER A 113 -19.12 -9.73 33.93
N THR A 114 -20.02 -10.62 33.55
CA THR A 114 -21.16 -11.05 34.36
C THR A 114 -20.97 -12.52 34.72
N GLU A 115 -21.67 -13.06 35.72
CA GLU A 115 -21.50 -14.47 36.14
C GLU A 115 -21.67 -15.49 35.00
N GLN A 116 -22.45 -15.15 33.97
CA GLN A 116 -22.70 -15.97 32.78
C GLN A 116 -21.65 -15.80 31.68
N GLU A 117 -20.88 -14.71 31.72
CA GLU A 117 -19.96 -14.29 30.65
C GLU A 117 -18.66 -13.82 31.26
N THR A 118 -17.76 -14.77 31.53
CA THR A 118 -16.44 -14.50 32.06
C THR A 118 -15.44 -14.34 30.92
N TYR A 119 -14.68 -13.26 30.96
CA TYR A 119 -13.63 -13.00 29.99
C TYR A 119 -12.26 -13.19 30.64
N LEU A 120 -11.39 -13.93 29.97
CA LEU A 120 -10.01 -14.09 30.43
C LEU A 120 -9.27 -12.75 30.26
N THR A 121 -8.69 -12.26 31.35
CA THR A 121 -7.87 -11.05 31.37
C THR A 121 -6.52 -11.28 32.06
N GLY A 122 -5.55 -10.42 31.79
CA GLY A 122 -4.22 -10.47 32.43
C GLY A 122 -3.43 -11.73 32.07
N LEU A 123 -2.82 -12.36 33.08
CA LEU A 123 -1.94 -13.51 32.89
C LEU A 123 -2.65 -14.72 32.26
N ALA A 124 -3.86 -15.05 32.71
CA ALA A 124 -4.59 -16.20 32.18
C ALA A 124 -4.86 -16.06 30.67
N LYS A 125 -5.18 -14.84 30.24
CA LYS A 125 -5.32 -14.50 28.82
C LYS A 125 -4.00 -14.71 28.08
N TRP A 126 -2.91 -14.14 28.57
CA TRP A 126 -1.60 -14.25 27.91
C TRP A 126 -1.07 -15.68 27.85
N CYS A 127 -1.32 -16.49 28.87
CA CYS A 127 -1.02 -17.92 28.84
C CYS A 127 -1.79 -18.63 27.73
N ASN A 128 -3.08 -18.32 27.57
CA ASN A 128 -3.88 -18.89 26.50
C ASN A 128 -3.40 -18.42 25.12
N GLU A 129 -3.19 -17.11 24.93
CA GLU A 129 -2.66 -16.55 23.68
C GLU A 129 -1.29 -17.14 23.31
N TYR A 130 -0.42 -17.36 24.31
CA TYR A 130 0.86 -18.02 24.09
C TYR A 130 0.68 -19.48 23.66
N ASN A 131 -0.18 -20.23 24.34
CA ASN A 131 -0.47 -21.62 23.98
C ASN A 131 -1.09 -21.72 22.58
N ASP A 132 -2.01 -20.81 22.22
CA ASP A 132 -2.64 -20.73 20.90
C ASP A 132 -1.64 -20.35 19.80
N SER A 133 -0.60 -19.57 20.14
CA SER A 133 0.48 -19.24 19.20
C SER A 133 1.32 -20.47 18.81
N ILE A 134 1.30 -21.51 19.64
CA ILE A 134 1.97 -22.78 19.36
C ILE A 134 1.04 -23.61 18.45
N GLN A 135 1.18 -23.39 17.15
CA GLN A 135 0.47 -24.21 16.16
C GLN A 135 1.04 -25.62 16.09
N SER A 136 0.18 -26.60 15.83
CA SER A 136 0.61 -27.99 15.65
C SER A 136 1.46 -28.14 14.39
N GLU A 137 2.51 -28.95 14.46
CA GLU A 137 3.39 -29.22 13.31
C GLU A 137 2.60 -29.76 12.11
N ASN A 138 1.54 -30.54 12.37
CA ASN A 138 0.70 -31.12 11.35
C ASN A 138 -0.13 -30.08 10.60
N ASP A 139 -0.67 -29.08 11.31
CA ASP A 139 -1.51 -28.06 10.68
C ASP A 139 -0.67 -27.07 9.88
N ILE A 140 0.51 -26.69 10.39
CA ILE A 140 1.49 -25.90 9.63
C ILE A 140 1.90 -26.64 8.35
N LYS A 141 2.21 -27.94 8.42
CA LYS A 141 2.55 -28.75 7.24
C LYS A 141 1.41 -28.75 6.21
N LYS A 142 0.15 -28.88 6.64
CA LYS A 142 -1.00 -28.82 5.74
C LYS A 142 -1.12 -27.46 5.05
N GLU A 143 -0.93 -26.37 5.80
CA GLU A 143 -0.97 -25.02 5.25
C GLU A 143 0.14 -24.78 4.22
N ILE A 144 1.37 -25.19 4.54
CA ILE A 144 2.52 -25.12 3.63
C ILE A 144 2.27 -25.95 2.37
N ASN A 145 1.80 -27.19 2.51
CA ASN A 145 1.53 -28.05 1.37
C ASN A 145 0.42 -27.48 0.47
N LYS A 146 -0.62 -26.89 1.07
CA LYS A 146 -1.68 -26.18 0.33
C LYS A 146 -1.10 -24.99 -0.43
N TYR A 147 -0.28 -24.17 0.23
CA TYR A 147 0.37 -23.02 -0.41
C TYR A 147 1.27 -23.46 -1.57
N MET A 148 2.16 -24.44 -1.35
CA MET A 148 3.06 -24.98 -2.38
C MET A 148 2.27 -25.53 -3.58
N SER A 149 1.20 -26.28 -3.33
CA SER A 149 0.34 -26.79 -4.40
C SER A 149 -0.30 -25.67 -5.22
N THR A 150 -0.83 -24.63 -4.57
CA THR A 150 -1.41 -23.47 -5.29
C THR A 150 -0.36 -22.69 -6.08
N TYR A 151 0.85 -22.57 -5.53
CA TYR A 151 1.96 -21.88 -6.18
C TYR A 151 2.45 -22.64 -7.42
N ASP A 152 2.63 -23.96 -7.30
CA ASP A 152 3.04 -24.83 -8.40
C ASP A 152 2.00 -24.83 -9.54
N GLN A 153 0.70 -24.81 -9.21
CA GLN A 153 -0.39 -24.65 -10.18
C GLN A 153 -0.30 -23.31 -10.93
N GLN A 154 -0.17 -22.19 -10.20
CA GLN A 154 -0.03 -20.86 -10.80
C GLN A 154 1.20 -20.76 -11.71
N ILE A 155 2.30 -21.40 -11.31
CA ILE A 155 3.51 -21.51 -12.09
C ILE A 155 3.27 -22.30 -13.39
N ALA A 156 2.64 -23.47 -13.30
CA ALA A 156 2.36 -24.31 -14.44
C ALA A 156 1.48 -23.58 -15.46
N ASP A 157 0.44 -22.91 -14.99
CA ASP A 157 -0.45 -22.08 -15.81
C ASP A 157 0.28 -20.94 -16.52
N ARG A 158 1.19 -20.26 -15.80
CA ARG A 158 1.99 -19.19 -16.39
C ARG A 158 2.94 -19.72 -17.46
N ILE A 159 3.59 -20.86 -17.22
CA ILE A 159 4.45 -21.50 -18.22
C ILE A 159 3.63 -21.95 -19.44
N ALA A 160 2.44 -22.52 -19.23
CA ALA A 160 1.55 -22.92 -20.31
C ALA A 160 1.11 -21.73 -21.16
N LYS A 161 0.76 -20.59 -20.53
CA LYS A 161 0.44 -19.34 -21.23
C LYS A 161 1.63 -18.79 -22.02
N GLU A 162 2.83 -18.79 -21.45
CA GLU A 162 4.04 -18.34 -22.16
C GLU A 162 4.41 -19.25 -23.33
N LYS A 163 4.17 -20.57 -23.23
CA LYS A 163 4.34 -21.50 -24.35
C LYS A 163 3.32 -21.22 -25.45
N ALA A 164 2.03 -21.16 -25.11
CA ALA A 164 0.95 -20.87 -26.07
C ALA A 164 1.15 -19.53 -26.80
N ALA A 165 1.61 -18.49 -26.10
CA ALA A 165 1.91 -17.19 -26.72
C ALA A 165 3.07 -17.28 -27.74
N LYS A 166 4.12 -18.05 -27.43
CA LYS A 166 5.24 -18.26 -28.37
C LYS A 166 4.83 -19.07 -29.59
N ASP A 167 3.94 -20.04 -29.42
CA ASP A 167 3.45 -20.88 -30.52
C ASP A 167 2.54 -20.09 -31.47
N MET A 168 1.90 -19.01 -31.01
CA MET A 168 1.09 -18.10 -31.83
C MET A 168 1.91 -17.05 -32.61
N GLU A 169 3.14 -16.74 -32.18
CA GLU A 169 4.06 -15.82 -32.88
C GLU A 169 4.93 -16.52 -33.94
N GLN A 170 4.65 -17.80 -34.24
CA GLN A 170 5.44 -18.61 -35.16
C GLN A 170 5.13 -18.29 -36.63
N ASP A 171 5.51 -17.08 -37.06
CA ASP A 171 5.76 -16.78 -38.48
C ASP A 171 7.19 -16.22 -38.62
N GLY A 172 8.15 -17.13 -38.80
CA GLY A 172 9.40 -16.83 -39.52
C GLY A 172 10.77 -17.01 -38.83
N TRP A 173 10.91 -17.07 -37.49
CA TRP A 173 12.23 -17.27 -36.85
C TRP A 173 12.19 -18.07 -35.55
N VAL A 174 13.01 -19.14 -35.47
CA VAL A 174 13.18 -19.94 -34.25
C VAL A 174 14.23 -19.31 -33.33
N THR A 175 13.79 -18.76 -32.20
CA THR A 175 14.71 -18.21 -31.19
C THR A 175 15.30 -19.33 -30.32
N ILE A 176 16.60 -19.62 -30.47
CA ILE A 176 17.33 -20.55 -29.60
C ILE A 176 17.50 -19.90 -28.21
N THR A 177 16.65 -20.26 -27.25
CA THR A 177 16.83 -19.80 -25.86
C THR A 177 17.75 -20.76 -25.09
N SER A 178 18.92 -20.28 -24.65
CA SER A 178 19.77 -21.03 -23.71
C SER A 178 19.06 -21.22 -22.36
N ARG A 179 19.28 -22.35 -21.69
CA ARG A 179 18.78 -22.61 -20.32
C ARG A 179 19.17 -21.45 -19.39
N LYS A 180 18.19 -20.66 -18.93
CA LYS A 180 18.42 -19.51 -18.05
C LYS A 180 19.14 -19.98 -16.77
N LYS A 181 20.39 -19.55 -16.53
CA LYS A 181 21.11 -19.78 -15.25
C LYS A 181 20.43 -19.12 -14.02
N ARG A 182 19.50 -18.19 -14.24
CA ARG A 182 18.70 -17.52 -13.20
C ARG A 182 17.27 -18.06 -13.14
N GLY A 183 17.12 -19.36 -12.91
CA GLY A 183 15.82 -20.02 -12.79
C GLY A 183 14.95 -19.92 -14.06
N GLN A 184 13.98 -20.83 -14.18
CA GLN A 184 13.00 -20.76 -15.28
C GLN A 184 12.05 -19.54 -15.14
N PHE A 185 12.15 -18.81 -14.01
CA PHE A 185 11.17 -17.84 -13.53
C PHE A 185 11.62 -16.38 -13.53
N ALA A 186 12.83 -16.06 -13.99
CA ALA A 186 13.20 -14.66 -14.13
C ALA A 186 12.29 -14.02 -15.19
N PRO A 187 11.47 -13.00 -14.82
CA PRO A 187 10.62 -12.29 -15.78
C PRO A 187 11.48 -11.81 -16.95
N SER A 188 10.89 -11.70 -18.14
CA SER A 188 11.57 -11.06 -19.26
C SER A 188 12.14 -9.74 -18.76
N ARG A 189 13.43 -9.50 -19.05
CA ARG A 189 14.11 -8.30 -18.57
C ARG A 189 13.25 -7.11 -18.99
N LYS A 190 12.88 -6.23 -18.04
CA LYS A 190 12.20 -4.97 -18.32
C LYS A 190 12.87 -4.31 -19.52
N GLU A 191 12.08 -3.73 -20.42
CA GLU A 191 12.55 -3.07 -21.65
C GLU A 191 13.71 -2.10 -21.39
N SER A 192 13.64 -1.36 -20.27
CA SER A 192 14.72 -0.48 -19.78
C SER A 192 16.09 -1.16 -19.60
N THR A 193 16.10 -2.45 -19.27
CA THR A 193 17.33 -3.23 -19.09
C THR A 193 17.86 -3.71 -20.43
N ILE A 194 16.97 -3.96 -21.40
CA ILE A 194 17.32 -4.33 -22.79
C ILE A 194 17.97 -3.12 -23.47
N SER A 195 17.36 -1.93 -23.37
CA SER A 195 17.93 -0.70 -23.93
C SER A 195 19.30 -0.38 -23.33
N LYS A 196 19.50 -0.62 -22.02
CA LYS A 196 20.82 -0.45 -21.38
C LYS A 196 21.89 -1.40 -21.92
N ILE A 197 21.50 -2.60 -22.36
CA ILE A 197 22.42 -3.58 -22.95
C ILE A 197 22.76 -3.16 -24.39
N GLN A 198 21.76 -2.78 -25.18
CA GLN A 198 21.93 -2.27 -26.54
C GLN A 198 22.86 -1.05 -26.56
N ASN A 199 22.61 -0.05 -25.71
CA ASN A 199 23.47 1.13 -25.60
C ASN A 199 24.92 0.77 -25.23
N LYS A 200 25.13 -0.26 -24.38
CA LYS A 200 26.47 -0.74 -24.04
C LYS A 200 27.15 -1.45 -25.22
N GLU A 201 26.40 -2.17 -26.05
CA GLU A 201 26.92 -2.78 -27.27
C GLU A 201 27.28 -1.74 -28.33
N GLU A 202 26.42 -0.74 -28.55
CA GLU A 202 26.71 0.37 -29.46
C GLU A 202 27.97 1.12 -29.05
N GLN A 203 28.13 1.42 -27.75
CA GLN A 203 29.36 2.04 -27.24
C GLN A 203 30.60 1.17 -27.44
N LYS A 204 30.49 -0.16 -27.31
CA LYS A 204 31.60 -1.08 -27.60
C LYS A 204 31.92 -1.10 -29.09
N ASN A 205 30.91 -1.09 -29.95
CA ASN A 205 31.09 -1.07 -31.40
C ASN A 205 31.75 0.24 -31.85
N GLN A 206 31.31 1.38 -31.32
CA GLN A 206 31.97 2.67 -31.56
C GLN A 206 33.43 2.68 -31.11
N LYS A 207 33.75 2.08 -29.95
CA LYS A 207 35.14 1.94 -29.48
C LYS A 207 35.99 1.01 -30.35
N LYS A 208 35.38 0.00 -30.98
CA LYS A 208 36.06 -0.94 -31.89
C LYS A 208 36.22 -0.39 -33.31
N GLN A 209 35.45 0.62 -33.69
CA GLN A 209 35.64 1.30 -34.97
C GLN A 209 36.93 2.11 -34.92
N LEU A 210 37.96 1.62 -35.62
CA LEU A 210 39.22 2.33 -35.80
C LEU A 210 38.99 3.48 -36.79
N LEU A 211 38.78 4.69 -36.27
CA LEU A 211 38.74 5.89 -37.11
C LEU A 211 40.10 6.06 -37.82
N ASN A 212 40.07 6.33 -39.12
CA ASN A 212 41.25 6.52 -39.96
C ASN A 212 42.12 5.27 -40.18
N PHE A 213 41.58 4.06 -40.00
CA PHE A 213 42.32 2.83 -40.28
C PHE A 213 42.61 2.66 -41.78
N TYR A 214 41.65 3.00 -42.63
CA TYR A 214 41.79 2.85 -44.06
C TYR A 214 42.18 4.17 -44.74
N THR A 215 43.06 4.07 -45.74
CA THR A 215 43.54 5.22 -46.52
C THR A 215 42.42 5.98 -47.23
N PHE A 216 41.32 5.31 -47.61
CA PHE A 216 40.16 5.98 -48.19
C PHE A 216 39.44 6.87 -47.17
N GLN A 217 39.36 6.49 -45.90
CA GLN A 217 38.73 7.31 -44.84
C GLN A 217 39.53 8.60 -44.63
N ILE A 218 40.87 8.50 -44.66
CA ILE A 218 41.77 9.67 -44.58
C ILE A 218 41.61 10.57 -45.80
N ARG A 219 41.46 9.99 -47.01
CA ARG A 219 41.24 10.77 -48.24
C ARG A 219 39.88 11.47 -48.23
N GLU A 220 38.83 10.79 -47.79
CA GLU A 220 37.49 11.36 -47.70
C GLU A 220 37.41 12.47 -46.65
N SER A 221 38.00 12.27 -45.46
CA SER A 221 38.01 13.31 -44.43
C SER A 221 38.76 14.57 -44.89
N LYS A 222 39.91 14.40 -45.57
CA LYS A 222 40.64 15.52 -46.20
C LYS A 222 39.82 16.19 -47.31
N LYS A 223 39.09 15.42 -48.13
CA LYS A 223 38.22 15.96 -49.19
C LYS A 223 37.06 16.76 -48.59
N GLN A 224 36.42 16.26 -47.54
CA GLN A 224 35.35 16.94 -46.83
C GLN A 224 35.85 18.23 -46.17
N HIS A 225 36.99 18.17 -45.49
CA HIS A 225 37.62 19.35 -44.90
C HIS A 225 37.97 20.42 -45.95
N LEU A 226 38.51 20.00 -47.11
CA LEU A 226 38.78 20.91 -48.21
C LEU A 226 37.50 21.54 -48.78
N ALA A 227 36.42 20.76 -48.89
CA ALA A 227 35.12 21.27 -49.32
C ALA A 227 34.54 22.28 -48.31
N GLU A 228 34.70 22.03 -47.01
CA GLU A 228 34.29 22.95 -45.96
C GLU A 228 35.10 24.27 -46.00
N LEU A 229 36.41 24.21 -46.21
CA LEU A 229 37.26 25.39 -46.39
C LEU A 229 36.85 26.21 -47.61
N ARG A 230 36.54 25.56 -48.74
CA ARG A 230 36.03 26.24 -49.94
C ARG A 230 34.70 26.95 -49.66
N LYS A 231 33.78 26.29 -48.96
CA LYS A 231 32.51 26.91 -48.54
C LYS A 231 32.75 28.14 -47.64
N LYS A 232 33.62 28.02 -46.63
CA LYS A 232 33.98 29.14 -45.74
C LYS A 232 34.61 30.29 -46.52
N PHE A 233 35.52 30.00 -47.45
CA PHE A 233 36.16 31.02 -48.28
C PHE A 233 35.17 31.75 -49.19
N GLU A 234 34.20 31.03 -49.79
CA GLU A 234 33.14 31.68 -50.58
C GLU A 234 32.25 32.59 -49.73
N LEU A 235 31.90 32.16 -48.52
CA LEU A 235 31.16 32.98 -47.57
C LEU A 235 31.95 34.23 -47.18
N ASP A 236 33.24 34.10 -46.87
CA ASP A 236 34.09 35.24 -46.53
C ASP A 236 34.31 36.18 -47.72
N LYS A 237 34.43 35.65 -48.94
CA LYS A 237 34.51 36.46 -50.17
C LYS A 237 33.23 37.28 -50.37
N LYS A 238 32.05 36.67 -50.15
CA LYS A 238 30.76 37.38 -50.18
C LYS A 238 30.71 38.46 -49.10
N ARG A 239 31.12 38.13 -47.87
CA ARG A 239 31.18 39.07 -46.75
C ARG A 239 32.10 40.27 -47.04
N LEU A 240 33.24 40.02 -47.65
CA LEU A 240 34.22 41.05 -48.00
C LEU A 240 33.69 41.93 -49.15
N GLN A 241 32.98 41.37 -50.12
CA GLN A 241 32.27 42.14 -51.15
C GLN A 241 31.18 43.04 -50.54
N GLU A 242 30.40 42.54 -49.58
CA GLU A 242 29.42 43.34 -48.86
C GLU A 242 30.08 44.50 -48.10
N LEU A 243 31.21 44.25 -47.41
CA LEU A 243 31.96 45.29 -46.69
C LEU A 243 32.55 46.34 -47.63
N LYS A 244 33.03 45.94 -48.82
CA LYS A 244 33.49 46.87 -49.87
C LYS A 244 32.36 47.72 -50.42
N LYS A 245 31.19 47.14 -50.70
CA LYS A 245 29.98 47.88 -51.12
C LYS A 245 29.52 48.87 -50.06
N LYS A 246 29.59 48.47 -48.79
CA LYS A 246 29.26 49.32 -47.63
C LYS A 246 30.35 50.36 -47.31
N ARG A 247 31.48 50.39 -48.06
CA ARG A 247 32.63 51.31 -47.85
C ARG A 247 33.21 51.28 -46.43
N THR A 248 33.04 50.18 -45.71
CA THR A 248 33.58 50.01 -44.34
C THR A 248 34.81 49.11 -44.32
N PHE A 249 35.32 48.70 -45.48
CA PHE A 249 36.49 47.84 -45.59
C PHE A 249 37.79 48.62 -45.32
N LYS A 250 38.48 48.29 -44.23
CA LYS A 250 39.83 48.78 -43.89
C LYS A 250 40.84 47.64 -44.12
N PRO A 251 41.73 47.74 -45.12
CA PRO A 251 42.57 46.62 -45.54
C PRO A 251 43.81 46.33 -44.67
N PHE A 252 44.01 47.06 -43.57
CA PHE A 252 45.09 46.85 -42.60
C PHE A 252 44.59 47.23 -41.21
#